data_AF-A0A935S068-F1
#
_entry.id   AF-A0A935S068-F1
#
_cell.length_a   1.000
_cell.length_b   1.000
_cell.length_c   1.000
_cell.angle_alpha   90.00
_cell.angle_beta   90.00
_cell.angle_gamma   90.00
#
_symmetry.space_group_name_H-M   'P 1'
#
loop_
_entity.id
_entity.type
_entity.pdbx_description
1 polymer ?
#
loop_
_entity_poly.entity_id
_entity_poly.type
_entity_poly.pdbx_seq_one_letter_code
_entity_poly.pdbx_strand_id
1 'polypeptide(L)' 'MFFNINTISRVLIVSGFLMSLIGKTVLGIEWLDMVGFSLILIGLVLAKNDYIEGNKDYGKYIYYTVLILFLFIVFGKWFL' A
#
# COMPACT_ATOMS: atom_id res chain seq x y z
N MET A 1 -19.91 8.68 1.87
CA MET A 1 -19.79 7.55 2.81
C MET A 1 -18.39 7.60 3.38
N PHE A 2 -18.23 7.97 4.65
CA PHE A 2 -16.91 8.15 5.25
C PHE A 2 -16.21 6.79 5.35
N PHE A 3 -15.04 6.70 4.71
CA PHE A 3 -14.16 5.54 4.72
C PHE A 3 -13.83 5.13 6.16
N ASN A 4 -14.50 4.09 6.69
CA ASN A 4 -14.13 3.47 7.96
C ASN A 4 -12.91 2.55 7.74
N ILE A 5 -11.80 3.14 7.31
CA ILE A 5 -10.54 2.43 7.12
C ILE A 5 -9.98 2.17 8.53
N ASN A 6 -9.97 0.88 8.92
CA ASN A 6 -9.30 0.38 10.12
C ASN A 6 -7.94 1.07 10.33
N THR A 7 -7.66 1.48 11.57
CA THR A 7 -6.47 2.20 12.02
C THR A 7 -5.17 1.57 11.51
N ILE A 8 -5.07 0.24 11.46
CA ILE A 8 -3.89 -0.48 10.95
C ILE A 8 -3.66 -0.19 9.46
N SER A 9 -4.72 -0.19 8.65
CA SER A 9 -4.64 0.16 7.23
C SER A 9 -4.22 1.62 7.05
N ARG A 10 -4.76 2.54 7.86
CA ARG A 10 -4.36 3.96 7.85
C ARG A 10 -2.88 4.14 8.15
N VAL A 11 -2.36 3.45 9.16
CA VAL A 11 -0.95 3.51 9.54
C VAL A 11 -0.05 2.99 8.41
N LEU A 12 -0.37 1.83 7.82
CA LEU A 12 0.42 1.27 6.70
C LEU A 12 0.44 2.20 5.47
N ILE A 13 -0.66 2.87 5.18
CA ILE A 13 -0.76 3.84 4.06
C ILE A 13 0.11 5.06 4.33
N VAL A 14 0.00 5.65 5.53
CA VAL A 14 0.81 6.81 5.92
C VAL A 14 2.31 6.45 5.93
N SER A 15 2.65 5.28 6.43
CA SER A 15 4.02 4.77 6.41
C SER A 15 4.54 4.53 4.99
N GLY A 16 3.73 3.94 4.08
CA GLY A 16 4.11 3.74 2.68
C GLY A 16 4.32 5.06 1.93
N PHE A 17 3.45 6.05 2.18
CA PHE A 17 3.57 7.39 1.59
C PHE A 17 4.78 8.17 2.13
N LEU A 18 5.04 8.09 3.43
CA LEU A 18 6.23 8.67 4.05
C LEU A 18 7.50 8.01 3.50
N MET A 19 7.52 6.69 3.35
CA MET A 19 8.65 5.99 2.75
C MET A 19 8.88 6.40 1.29
N SER A 20 7.83 6.63 0.49
CA SER A 20 7.99 7.10 -0.89
C SER A 20 8.58 8.51 -0.96
N LEU A 21 8.14 9.42 -0.08
CA LEU A 21 8.67 10.78 0.00
C LEU A 21 10.12 10.82 0.47
N ILE A 22 10.45 10.04 1.50
CA ILE A 22 11.82 9.94 2.02
C ILE A 22 12.72 9.32 0.95
N GLY A 23 12.24 8.28 0.27
CA GLY A 23 12.98 7.61 -0.80
C GLY A 23 13.35 8.57 -1.95
N LYS A 24 12.47 9.51 -2.33
CA LYS A 24 12.81 10.55 -3.33
C LYS A 24 14.06 11.32 -2.95
N THR A 25 14.10 11.74 -1.69
CA THR A 25 15.06 12.70 -1.16
C THR A 25 16.40 12.06 -0.82
N VAL A 26 16.38 10.77 -0.44
CA VAL A 26 17.57 10.04 0.05
C VAL A 26 18.15 9.10 -1.00
N LEU A 27 17.31 8.51 -1.86
CA LEU A 27 17.68 7.38 -2.74
C LEU A 27 17.65 7.72 -4.24
N GLY A 28 17.31 8.96 -4.62
CA GLY A 28 17.31 9.39 -6.03
C GLY A 28 16.24 8.71 -6.90
N ILE A 29 15.13 8.30 -6.29
CA ILE A 29 14.05 7.56 -6.96
C ILE A 29 13.43 8.40 -8.08
N GLU A 30 13.23 7.79 -9.25
CA GLU A 30 12.52 8.39 -10.36
C GLU A 30 11.06 8.70 -9.98
N TRP A 31 10.62 9.93 -10.24
CA TRP A 31 9.28 10.41 -9.88
C TRP A 31 8.15 9.51 -10.40
N LEU A 32 8.39 8.82 -11.52
CA LEU A 32 7.43 7.94 -12.20
C LEU A 32 7.17 6.65 -11.41
N ASP A 33 8.21 6.06 -10.81
CA ASP A 33 8.09 4.91 -9.90
C ASP A 33 7.26 5.29 -8.67
N MET A 34 7.48 6.50 -8.14
CA MET A 34 6.75 7.04 -6.98
C MET A 34 5.26 7.21 -7.25
N VAL A 35 4.92 7.74 -8.44
CA VAL A 35 3.52 7.87 -8.90
C VAL A 35 2.91 6.48 -9.11
N GLY A 36 3.64 5.56 -9.74
CA GLY A 36 3.19 4.18 -9.97
C GLY A 36 2.85 3.45 -8.66
N PHE A 37 3.76 3.48 -7.68
CA PHE A 37 3.52 2.87 -6.38
C PHE A 37 2.37 3.53 -5.62
N SER A 38 2.24 4.86 -5.70
CA SER A 38 1.12 5.58 -5.07
C SER A 38 -0.23 5.19 -5.68
N LEU A 39 -0.30 5.06 -7.01
CA LEU A 39 -1.51 4.62 -7.71
C LEU A 39 -1.91 3.19 -7.34
N ILE A 40 -0.94 2.27 -7.27
CA ILE A 40 -1.20 0.88 -6.88
C ILE A 40 -1.71 0.83 -5.42
N LEU A 41 -1.12 1.63 -4.54
CA LEU A 41 -1.52 1.68 -3.13
C LEU A 41 -2.92 2.28 -2.96
N ILE A 42 -3.29 3.30 -3.73
CA ILE A 42 -4.66 3.82 -3.78
C ILE A 42 -5.63 2.76 -4.33
N GLY A 43 -5.25 2.05 -5.39
CA GLY A 43 -6.05 0.95 -5.95
C GLY A 43 -6.33 -0.15 -4.93
N LEU A 44 -5.31 -0.55 -4.15
CA LEU A 44 -5.47 -1.47 -3.04
C LEU A 44 -6.41 -0.93 -1.96
N VAL A 45 -6.40 0.36 -1.67
CA VAL A 45 -7.34 0.95 -0.69
C VAL A 45 -8.78 0.87 -1.19
N LEU A 46 -9.01 1.19 -2.46
CA LEU A 46 -10.34 1.15 -3.06
C LEU A 46 -10.89 -0.28 -3.12
N ALA A 47 -10.04 -1.25 -3.48
CA ALA A 47 -10.41 -2.66 -3.57
C ALA A 47 -10.56 -3.35 -2.20
N LYS A 48 -10.23 -2.68 -1.09
CA LYS A 48 -10.24 -3.29 0.25
C LYS A 48 -11.59 -3.91 0.59
N ASN A 49 -12.67 -3.19 0.40
CA ASN A 49 -13.99 -3.67 0.78
C ASN A 49 -14.41 -4.82 -0.14
N ASP A 50 -14.12 -4.75 -1.44
CA ASP A 50 -14.41 -5.83 -2.38
C ASP A 50 -13.66 -7.12 -2.01
N TYR A 51 -12.40 -7.03 -1.58
CA TYR A 51 -11.64 -8.18 -1.10
C TYR A 51 -12.18 -8.74 0.21
N ILE A 52 -12.46 -7.89 1.20
CA ILE A 52 -12.86 -8.33 2.55
C ILE A 52 -14.31 -8.82 2.58
N GLU A 53 -15.20 -8.16 1.86
CA GLU A 53 -16.64 -8.47 1.83
C GLU A 53 -16.97 -9.54 0.79
N GLY A 54 -16.20 -9.60 -0.31
CA GLY A 54 -16.36 -10.61 -1.36
C GLY A 54 -15.95 -12.03 -0.93
N ASN A 55 -15.13 -12.16 0.11
CA ASN A 55 -14.79 -13.45 0.72
C ASN A 55 -14.66 -13.32 2.24
N LYS A 56 -15.71 -13.68 2.98
CA LYS A 56 -15.77 -13.51 4.44
C LYS A 56 -14.74 -14.34 5.21
N ASP A 57 -14.32 -15.48 4.68
CA ASP A 57 -13.41 -16.39 5.36
C ASP A 57 -11.94 -16.01 5.13
N TYR A 58 -11.59 -15.62 3.90
CA TYR A 58 -10.19 -15.43 3.50
C TYR A 58 -9.87 -14.02 2.99
N GLY A 59 -10.86 -13.21 2.66
CA GLY A 59 -10.70 -11.91 2.01
C GLY A 59 -9.81 -10.94 2.79
N LYS A 60 -9.94 -10.95 4.12
CA LYS A 60 -9.07 -10.19 5.02
C LYS A 60 -7.61 -10.63 4.91
N TYR A 61 -7.34 -11.93 4.95
CA TYR A 61 -5.97 -12.47 4.89
C TYR A 61 -5.34 -12.21 3.53
N ILE A 62 -6.09 -12.42 2.45
CA ILE A 62 -5.63 -12.17 1.07
C ILE A 62 -5.27 -10.69 0.92
N TYR A 63 -6.15 -9.78 1.36
CA TYR A 63 -5.92 -8.34 1.30
C TYR A 63 -4.61 -7.93 1.99
N TYR A 64 -4.43 -8.33 3.25
CA TYR A 64 -3.24 -7.94 4.01
C TYR A 64 -1.97 -8.64 3.50
N THR A 65 -2.07 -9.85 2.96
CA THR A 65 -0.92 -10.54 2.35
C THR A 65 -0.45 -9.81 1.10
N VAL A 66 -1.37 -9.41 0.21
CA VAL A 66 -1.06 -8.62 -0.99
C VAL A 66 -0.47 -7.27 -0.61
N LEU A 67 -1.02 -6.60 0.41
CA LEU A 67 -0.50 -5.34 0.91
C LEU A 67 0.95 -5.49 1.45
N ILE A 68 1.23 -6.55 2.21
CA ILE A 68 2.57 -6.84 2.71
C ILE A 68 3.54 -7.14 1.57
N LEU A 69 3.15 -7.96 0.59
CA LEU A 69 3.99 -8.26 -0.57
C LEU A 69 4.30 -6.99 -1.38
N PHE A 70 3.31 -6.12 -1.58
CA PHE A 70 3.51 -4.83 -2.23
C PHE A 70 4.54 -3.97 -1.48
N LEU A 71 4.41 -3.87 -0.15
CA LEU A 71 5.37 -3.15 0.68
C LEU A 71 6.78 -3.77 0.63
N PHE A 72 6.90 -5.10 0.57
CA PHE A 72 8.19 -5.78 0.37
C PHE A 72 8.81 -5.47 -0.99
N ILE A 73 8.03 -5.43 -2.07
CA ILE A 73 8.52 -5.08 -3.41
C ILE A 73 9.02 -3.63 -3.42
N VAL A 74 8.24 -2.73 -2.83
CA VAL A 74 8.61 -1.32 -2.68
C VAL A 74 9.90 -1.18 -1.85
N PHE A 75 10.00 -1.89 -0.73
CA PHE A 75 11.21 -1.91 0.09
C PHE A 75 12.40 -2.50 -0.66
N GLY A 76 12.23 -3.63 -1.34
CA GLY A 76 13.29 -4.29 -2.11
C GLY A 76 13.80 -3.43 -3.26
N LYS A 77 12.90 -2.78 -4.02
CA LYS A 77 13.27 -1.84 -5.10
C LYS A 77 14.11 -0.66 -4.59
N TRP A 78 13.97 -0.28 -3.31
CA TRP A 78 14.57 0.94 -2.76
C TRP A 78 15.80 0.70 -1.89
N PHE A 79 15.91 -0.47 -1.24
CA PHE A 79 16.98 -0.75 -0.28
C PHE A 79 17.92 -1.90 -0.69
N LEU A 80 17.57 -2.69 -1.71
CA LEU A 80 18.40 -3.75 -2.31
C LEU A 80 18.83 -3.34 -3.72
#